data_AF-A0A1G3FGM9-F1
#
_entry.id   AF-A0A1G3FGM9-F1
#
_cell.length_a   1.000
_cell.length_b   1.000
_cell.length_c   1.000
_cell.angle_alpha   90.00
_cell.angle_beta   90.00
_cell.angle_gamma   90.00
#
_symmetry.space_group_name_H-M   'P 1'
#
loop_
_entity.id
_entity.type
_entity.pdbx_description
1 polymer ?
#
loop_
_entity_poly.entity_id
_entity_poly.type
_entity_poly.pdbx_seq_one_letter_code
_entity_poly.pdbx_strand_id
1 'polypeptide(L)'
;MQDEHSRHFLVVVPLTLIAEDLAQVLRDAQPGARVMMATTASEAMNMLRDGVPISAAFIELRIEEAASSGLIARLRELGARIVLMRDDMPEGLGPCHLLDMPFSDAHVVQLLKTFG
;
A
#
# COMPACT_ATOMS: atom_id res chain seq x y z
N MET A 1 10.18 -27.94 -2.35
CA MET A 1 9.25 -27.10 -1.56
C MET A 1 9.61 -25.68 -1.94
N GLN A 2 8.98 -25.15 -2.98
CA GLN A 2 9.31 -23.82 -3.48
C GLN A 2 8.67 -22.81 -2.54
N ASP A 3 9.47 -21.91 -1.97
CA ASP A 3 9.00 -20.78 -1.19
C ASP A 3 8.04 -19.95 -2.04
N GLU A 4 6.74 -20.11 -1.80
CA GLU A 4 5.72 -19.17 -2.28
C GLU A 4 6.03 -17.84 -1.57
N HIS A 5 6.69 -16.94 -2.29
CA HIS A 5 7.13 -15.63 -1.82
C HIS A 5 5.97 -14.91 -1.11
N SER A 6 5.94 -14.97 0.22
CA SER A 6 4.95 -14.27 1.04
C SER A 6 5.10 -12.78 0.78
N ARG A 7 4.21 -12.21 -0.03
CA ARG A 7 4.21 -10.78 -0.32
C ARG A 7 3.69 -10.04 0.90
N HIS A 8 4.38 -8.97 1.27
CA HIS A 8 3.95 -8.07 2.32
C HIS A 8 3.33 -6.84 1.66
N PHE A 9 2.15 -6.46 2.14
CA PHE A 9 1.47 -5.25 1.75
C PHE A 9 1.35 -4.33 2.95
N LEU A 10 1.37 -3.04 2.68
CA LEU A 10 1.06 -2.01 3.66
C LEU A 10 -0.19 -1.27 3.22
N VAL A 11 -1.16 -1.11 4.10
CA VAL A 11 -2.34 -0.28 3.89
C VAL A 11 -2.28 0.86 4.90
N VAL A 12 -2.21 2.10 4.41
CA VAL A 12 -2.16 3.30 5.23
C VAL A 12 -3.40 4.14 4.93
N VAL A 13 -4.47 3.87 5.68
CA VAL A 13 -5.80 4.43 5.45
C VAL A 13 -6.41 4.85 6.79
N PRO A 14 -6.79 6.14 6.97
CA PRO A 14 -7.35 6.65 8.22
C PRO A 14 -8.66 5.98 8.64
N LEU A 15 -9.48 5.58 7.66
CA LEU A 15 -10.75 4.90 7.90
C LEU A 15 -10.53 3.39 8.03
N THR A 16 -10.55 2.89 9.27
CA THR A 16 -10.28 1.47 9.57
C THR A 16 -11.14 0.50 8.76
N LEU A 17 -12.42 0.80 8.53
CA LEU A 17 -13.31 -0.06 7.75
C LEU A 17 -12.84 -0.22 6.30
N ILE A 18 -12.35 0.86 5.68
CA ILE A 18 -11.79 0.81 4.32
C ILE A 18 -10.47 0.03 4.33
N ALA A 19 -9.63 0.25 5.36
CA ALA A 19 -8.38 -0.46 5.52
C ALA A 19 -8.57 -1.97 5.66
N GLU A 20 -9.55 -2.39 6.46
CA GLU A 20 -9.90 -3.79 6.70
C GLU A 20 -10.47 -4.46 5.45
N ASP A 21 -11.37 -3.77 4.75
CA ASP A 21 -11.96 -4.24 3.49
C ASP A 21 -10.86 -4.45 2.43
N LEU A 22 -10.01 -3.46 2.21
CA LEU A 22 -8.88 -3.57 1.29
C LEU A 22 -7.91 -4.68 1.71
N ALA A 23 -7.61 -4.81 3.00
CA ALA A 23 -6.75 -5.86 3.49
C ALA A 23 -7.35 -7.26 3.26
N GLN A 24 -8.67 -7.40 3.36
CA GLN A 24 -9.37 -8.64 3.05
C GLN A 24 -9.25 -8.97 1.56
N VAL A 25 -9.55 -8.01 0.68
CA VAL A 25 -9.41 -8.16 -0.78
C VAL A 25 -7.98 -8.55 -1.17
N LEU A 26 -6.96 -7.96 -0.55
CA LEU A 26 -5.56 -8.30 -0.82
C LEU A 26 -5.20 -9.73 -0.41
N ARG A 27 -5.72 -10.22 0.72
CA ARG A 27 -5.50 -11.61 1.17
C ARG A 27 -6.22 -12.61 0.28
N ASP A 28 -7.42 -12.27 -0.18
CA ASP A 28 -8.20 -13.13 -1.07
C ASP A 28 -7.59 -13.19 -2.47
N ALA A 29 -7.08 -12.06 -2.98
CA ALA A 29 -6.39 -11.97 -4.25
C ALA A 29 -5.02 -12.65 -4.24
N GLN A 30 -4.34 -12.66 -3.09
CA GLN A 30 -3.02 -13.24 -2.94
C GLN A 30 -2.92 -14.12 -1.69
N PRO A 31 -3.19 -15.44 -1.84
CA PRO A 31 -3.05 -16.39 -0.75
C PRO A 31 -1.66 -16.33 -0.10
N GLY A 32 -1.62 -16.29 1.23
CA GLY A 32 -0.36 -16.17 1.99
C GLY A 32 0.21 -14.76 2.10
N ALA A 33 -0.46 -13.75 1.55
CA ALA A 33 -0.08 -12.35 1.74
C ALA A 33 -0.17 -11.92 3.20
N ARG A 34 0.83 -11.17 3.66
CA ARG A 34 0.80 -10.48 4.95
C ARG A 34 0.43 -9.03 4.71
N VAL A 35 -0.69 -8.59 5.28
CA VAL A 35 -1.16 -7.22 5.17
C VAL A 35 -0.99 -6.52 6.51
N MET A 36 -0.15 -5.49 6.53
CA MET A 36 0.01 -4.57 7.65
C MET A 36 -0.91 -3.37 7.42
N MET A 37 -1.60 -2.93 8.47
CA MET A 37 -2.54 -1.80 8.39
C MET A 37 -2.08 -0.72 9.37
N ALA A 38 -2.06 0.51 8.89
CA ALA A 38 -1.79 1.70 9.67
C ALA A 38 -2.85 2.76 9.35
N THR A 39 -3.15 3.61 10.32
CA THR A 39 -4.12 4.72 10.17
C THR A 39 -3.43 6.07 9.98
N THR A 40 -2.12 6.12 10.24
CA THR A 40 -1.31 7.35 10.15
C THR A 40 0.05 7.06 9.53
N ALA A 41 0.70 8.10 8.99
CA ALA A 41 2.06 7.96 8.45
C ALA A 41 3.08 7.55 9.53
N SER A 42 2.90 8.02 10.77
CA SER A 42 3.81 7.70 11.89
C SER A 42 3.74 6.21 12.27
N GLU A 43 2.54 5.65 12.33
CA GLU A 43 2.31 4.23 12.59
C GLU A 43 2.93 3.36 11.48
N ALA A 44 2.69 3.73 10.21
CA ALA A 44 3.30 3.08 9.07
C ALA A 44 4.83 3.09 9.15
N MET A 45 5.44 4.25 9.45
CA MET A 45 6.89 4.36 9.60
C MET A 45 7.44 3.48 10.73
N ASN A 46 6.71 3.33 11.84
CA ASN A 46 7.11 2.44 12.92
C ASN A 46 7.08 0.97 12.48
N MET A 47 6.11 0.55 11.68
CA MET A 47 6.04 -0.81 11.13
C MET A 47 7.17 -1.12 10.13
N LEU A 48 7.67 -0.10 9.42
CA LEU A 48 8.76 -0.24 8.43
C LEU A 48 10.17 -0.22 9.04
N ARG A 49 10.30 -0.06 10.37
CA ARG A 49 11.62 0.04 11.05
C ARG A 49 12.47 -1.21 10.86
N ASP A 50 11.85 -2.38 10.91
CA ASP A 50 12.56 -3.66 10.82
C ASP A 50 12.96 -4.04 9.39
N GLY A 51 12.65 -3.18 8.40
CA GLY A 51 13.09 -3.34 7.02
C GLY A 51 12.40 -4.49 6.27
N VAL A 52 11.19 -4.86 6.71
CA VAL A 52 10.39 -5.88 6.01
C VAL A 52 10.15 -5.42 4.56
N PRO A 53 10.48 -6.25 3.54
CA PRO A 53 10.28 -5.89 2.14
C PRO A 53 8.79 -5.73 1.85
N ILE A 54 8.39 -4.58 1.30
CA ILE A 54 6.99 -4.31 0.93
C ILE A 54 6.83 -4.46 -0.57
N SER A 55 5.89 -5.29 -1.00
CA SER A 55 5.58 -5.50 -2.42
C SER A 55 4.78 -4.34 -3.00
N ALA A 56 3.74 -3.91 -2.28
CA ALA A 56 2.99 -2.71 -2.60
C ALA A 56 2.43 -2.04 -1.34
N ALA A 57 2.29 -0.73 -1.38
CA ALA A 57 1.72 0.08 -0.33
C ALA A 57 0.54 0.90 -0.86
N PHE A 58 -0.63 0.74 -0.22
CA PHE A 58 -1.85 1.47 -0.52
C PHE A 58 -1.99 2.62 0.46
N ILE A 59 -2.14 3.84 -0.03
CA ILE A 59 -2.01 5.05 0.78
C ILE A 59 -3.15 6.03 0.51
N GLU A 60 -3.92 6.35 1.55
CA GLU A 60 -4.97 7.37 1.58
C GLU A 60 -4.64 8.42 2.65
N LEU A 61 -3.73 9.37 2.39
CA LEU A 61 -3.09 10.16 3.45
C LEU A 61 -3.01 11.69 3.32
N ARG A 62 -3.69 12.45 2.45
CA ARG A 62 -3.18 13.81 2.10
C ARG A 62 -1.71 13.77 1.62
N ILE A 63 -1.25 14.78 0.89
CA ILE A 63 0.09 14.71 0.25
C ILE A 63 1.14 15.20 1.24
N GLU A 64 0.80 16.24 1.98
CA GLU A 64 1.67 16.95 2.91
C GLU A 64 2.10 16.04 4.05
N GLU A 65 1.21 15.18 4.55
CA GLU A 65 1.50 14.22 5.61
C GLU A 65 2.42 13.09 5.10
N ALA A 66 2.10 12.52 3.93
CA ALA A 66 2.91 11.47 3.32
C ALA A 66 4.33 11.96 2.95
N ALA A 67 4.45 13.22 2.48
CA ALA A 67 5.73 13.82 2.13
C ALA A 67 6.56 14.19 3.37
N SER A 68 5.95 14.86 4.36
CA SER A 68 6.66 15.31 5.56
C SER A 68 7.12 14.17 6.47
N SER A 69 6.42 13.03 6.45
CA SER A 69 6.78 11.84 7.24
C SER A 69 7.96 11.04 6.67
N GLY A 70 8.35 11.26 5.42
CA GLY A 70 9.35 10.43 4.73
C GLY A 70 8.83 9.03 4.34
N LEU A 71 7.53 8.74 4.53
CA LEU A 71 6.94 7.43 4.27
C LEU A 71 7.15 6.97 2.82
N ILE A 72 6.93 7.86 1.86
CA ILE A 72 7.08 7.57 0.43
C ILE A 72 8.53 7.23 0.07
N ALA A 73 9.48 7.98 0.62
CA ALA A 73 10.90 7.71 0.41
C ALA A 73 11.28 6.34 0.98
N ARG A 74 10.84 6.05 2.22
CA ARG A 74 11.11 4.77 2.88
C ARG A 74 10.53 3.58 2.12
N LEU A 75 9.31 3.69 1.62
CA LEU A 75 8.67 2.65 0.81
C LEU A 75 9.45 2.37 -0.48
N ARG A 76 10.01 3.41 -1.12
CA ARG A 76 10.85 3.24 -2.31
C ARG A 76 12.16 2.55 -2.03
N GLU A 77 12.82 2.89 -0.93
CA GLU A 77 14.03 2.19 -0.49
C GLU A 77 13.78 0.69 -0.31
N LEU A 78 12.58 0.34 0.14
CA LEU A 78 12.13 -1.05 0.31
C LEU A 78 11.64 -1.70 -1.00
N GLY A 79 11.72 -1.00 -2.13
CA GLY A 79 11.29 -1.49 -3.45
C GLY A 79 9.76 -1.58 -3.61
N ALA A 80 9.00 -0.89 -2.76
CA ALA A 80 7.55 -0.95 -2.78
C ALA A 80 6.96 -0.23 -3.99
N ARG A 81 5.94 -0.83 -4.58
CA ARG A 81 5.04 -0.14 -5.51
C ARG A 81 4.06 0.70 -4.71
N ILE A 82 3.96 1.98 -5.04
CA ILE A 82 3.10 2.91 -4.32
C ILE A 82 1.78 3.01 -5.07
N VAL A 83 0.67 2.79 -4.36
CA VAL A 83 -0.70 2.93 -4.83
C VAL A 83 -1.36 4.03 -4.01
N LEU A 84 -1.80 5.10 -4.66
CA LEU A 84 -2.54 6.16 -4.01
C LEU A 84 -4.04 5.91 -4.18
N MET A 85 -4.78 5.97 -3.08
CA MET A 85 -6.24 5.81 -3.06
C MET A 85 -6.89 7.19 -3.11
N ARG A 86 -6.77 7.87 -4.24
CA ARG A 86 -7.27 9.23 -4.47
C ARG A 86 -7.29 9.55 -5.96
N ASP A 87 -8.04 10.59 -6.31
CA ASP A 87 -8.23 11.01 -7.70
C ASP A 87 -7.06 11.87 -8.25
N ASP A 88 -6.11 12.27 -7.40
CA ASP A 88 -5.00 13.14 -7.78
C ASP A 88 -3.61 12.54 -7.50
N MET A 89 -2.73 12.61 -8.51
CA MET A 89 -1.31 12.33 -8.31
C MET A 89 -0.58 13.65 -8.02
N PRO A 90 0.02 13.81 -6.82
CA PRO A 90 0.89 14.96 -6.56
C PRO A 90 2.02 15.06 -7.59
N GLU A 91 2.25 16.29 -8.08
CA GLU A 91 3.39 16.59 -8.93
C GLU A 91 4.71 16.26 -8.22
N GLY A 92 5.67 15.70 -8.97
CA GLY A 92 6.99 15.38 -8.44
C GLY A 92 7.05 14.17 -7.51
N LEU A 93 5.92 13.50 -7.23
CA LEU A 93 5.95 12.30 -6.40
C LEU A 93 6.70 11.18 -7.09
N GLY A 94 6.71 11.07 -8.42
CA GLY A 94 7.39 9.99 -9.16
C GLY A 94 6.44 8.84 -9.51
N PRO A 95 6.94 7.67 -9.95
CA PRO A 95 6.08 6.58 -10.41
C PRO A 95 5.22 6.04 -9.26
N CYS A 96 3.90 6.17 -9.40
CA CYS A 96 2.89 5.56 -8.52
C CYS A 96 1.71 5.08 -9.37
N HIS A 97 0.88 4.24 -8.78
CA HIS A 97 -0.40 3.85 -9.35
C HIS A 97 -1.53 4.56 -8.60
N LEU A 98 -2.65 4.76 -9.28
CA LEU A 98 -3.87 5.28 -8.68
C LEU A 98 -4.88 4.15 -8.54
N LEU A 99 -5.62 4.16 -7.43
CA LEU A 99 -6.80 3.36 -7.21
C LEU A 99 -7.96 4.32 -6.96
N ASP A 100 -8.80 4.50 -7.98
CA ASP A 100 -9.94 5.42 -7.92
C ASP A 100 -10.96 4.96 -6.88
N MET A 101 -11.52 5.93 -6.15
CA MET A 101 -12.55 5.69 -5.14
C MET A 101 -13.94 6.03 -5.72
N PRO A 102 -14.97 5.18 -5.51
CA PRO A 102 -14.93 3.89 -4.82
C PRO A 102 -14.23 2.80 -5.65
N PHE A 103 -13.44 1.94 -5.01
CA PHE A 103 -12.85 0.77 -5.67
C PHE A 103 -13.77 -0.45 -5.58
N SER A 104 -13.48 -1.45 -6.41
CA SER A 104 -14.04 -2.80 -6.31
C SER A 104 -12.91 -3.81 -6.19
N ASP A 105 -13.20 -5.02 -5.71
CA ASP A 105 -12.26 -6.13 -5.62
C ASP A 105 -11.58 -6.40 -6.98
N ALA A 106 -12.35 -6.29 -8.07
CA ALA A 106 -11.86 -6.47 -9.42
C ALA A 106 -10.78 -5.44 -9.79
N HIS A 107 -10.91 -4.18 -9.35
CA HIS A 107 -9.90 -3.14 -9.58
C HIS A 107 -8.61 -3.45 -8.82
N VAL A 108 -8.71 -3.87 -7.56
CA VAL A 108 -7.54 -4.24 -6.74
C VAL A 108 -6.82 -5.45 -7.36
N VAL A 109 -7.55 -6.49 -7.72
CA VAL A 109 -6.99 -7.68 -8.39
C VAL A 109 -6.32 -7.31 -9.71
N GLN A 110 -6.96 -6.47 -10.52
CA GLN A 110 -6.39 -6.02 -11.79
C GLN A 110 -5.09 -5.22 -11.57
N LEU A 111 -5.07 -4.34 -10.56
CA LEU A 111 -3.89 -3.59 -10.18
C LEU A 111 -2.74 -4.52 -9.74
N LEU A 112 -3.01 -5.51 -8.89
CA LEU A 112 -2.00 -6.48 -8.45
C LEU A 112 -1.40 -7.28 -9.61
N LYS A 113 -2.17 -7.57 -10.67
CA LYS A 113 -1.66 -8.24 -11.88
C LYS A 113 -0.63 -7.40 -12.62
N THR A 114 -0.69 -6.08 -12.52
CA THR A 114 0.33 -5.18 -13.11
C THR A 114 1.65 -5.20 -12.34
N PHE A 115 1.64 -5.75 -11.11
CA PHE A 115 2.83 -5.89 -10.27
C PHE A 115 3.52 -7.26 -10.43
N GLY A 116 2.87 -8.18 -11.15
CA GLY A 116 3.31 -9.54 -11.43
C GLY A 116 4.36 -9.62 -12.54
#